data_AF-A0A1B6MGW4-F1
#
_entry.id   AF-A0A1B6MGW4-F1
#
_cell.length_a   1.000
_cell.length_b   1.000
_cell.length_c   1.000
_cell.angle_alpha   90.00
_cell.angle_beta   90.00
_cell.angle_gamma   90.00
#
_symmetry.space_group_name_H-M   'P 1'
#
loop_
_entity.id
_entity.type
_entity.pdbx_description
1 polymer ?
#
loop_
_entity_poly.entity_id
_entity_poly.type
_entity_poly.pdbx_seq_one_letter_code
_entity_poly.pdbx_strand_id
1 'polypeptide(L)'
;CSTRSTSILPYQATAAVLCVVLPGLVTLALYLRIVLQVRLARSNPGFKPPIAFNWDYSLMKTNLYSFVLFFAFWLPFGIVLCVASRRRTSALMFYNLAWLALGKSCVNNILYCVCNRHFRNAYINLFHYCCCKTTVTFS
;
A
#
# COMPACT_ATOMS: atom_id res chain seq x y z
N CYS A 1 -7.31 42.44 -1.75
CA CYS A 1 -6.98 41.22 -2.54
C CYS A 1 -7.26 39.96 -1.74
N SER A 2 -8.45 39.34 -1.84
CA SER A 2 -8.74 38.09 -1.12
C SER A 2 -10.00 37.37 -1.64
N THR A 3 -9.94 36.75 -2.81
CA THR A 3 -11.03 35.88 -3.32
C THR A 3 -10.53 34.67 -4.13
N ARG A 4 -9.31 34.18 -3.89
CA ARG A 4 -8.74 33.04 -4.66
C ARG A 4 -8.64 31.71 -3.89
N SER A 5 -9.04 31.67 -2.62
CA SER A 5 -8.77 30.53 -1.74
C SER A 5 -9.93 29.52 -1.61
N THR A 6 -11.16 29.91 -1.94
CA THR A 6 -12.36 29.08 -1.76
C THR A 6 -12.57 28.02 -2.85
N SER A 7 -11.99 28.17 -4.04
CA SER A 7 -12.16 27.21 -5.15
C SER A 7 -11.20 26.02 -5.10
N ILE A 8 -10.03 26.17 -4.45
CA ILE A 8 -9.01 25.11 -4.37
C ILE A 8 -9.46 24.00 -3.41
N LEU A 9 -10.17 24.36 -2.34
CA LEU A 9 -10.65 23.43 -1.33
C LEU A 9 -11.64 22.37 -1.85
N PRO A 10 -12.73 22.75 -2.55
CA PRO A 10 -13.68 21.77 -3.07
C PRO A 10 -13.04 20.86 -4.12
N TYR A 11 -12.10 21.38 -4.92
CA TYR A 11 -11.35 20.57 -5.87
C TYR A 11 -10.49 19.50 -5.17
N GLN A 12 -9.68 19.90 -4.18
CA GLN A 12 -8.83 18.97 -3.41
C GLN A 12 -9.67 17.94 -2.64
N ALA A 13 -10.79 18.36 -2.05
CA ALA A 13 -11.71 17.47 -1.35
C ALA A 13 -12.35 16.46 -2.31
N THR A 14 -12.81 16.92 -3.48
CA THR A 14 -13.41 16.04 -4.50
C THR A 14 -12.38 15.02 -5.01
N ALA A 15 -11.16 15.46 -5.31
CA ALA A 15 -10.08 14.58 -5.73
C ALA A 15 -9.71 13.56 -4.64
N ALA A 16 -9.64 13.97 -3.36
CA ALA A 16 -9.37 13.04 -2.27
C ALA A 16 -10.49 12.00 -2.12
N VAL A 17 -11.75 12.40 -2.24
CA VAL A 17 -12.89 11.47 -2.17
C VAL A 17 -12.86 10.47 -3.33
N LEU A 18 -12.72 10.95 -4.56
CA LEU A 18 -12.77 10.12 -5.76
C LEU A 18 -11.54 9.23 -5.92
N CYS A 19 -10.34 9.73 -5.63
CA CYS A 19 -9.09 9.01 -5.90
C CYS A 19 -8.57 8.22 -4.69
N VAL A 20 -9.05 8.49 -3.47
CA VAL A 20 -8.52 7.86 -2.25
C VAL A 20 -9.63 7.18 -1.45
N VAL A 21 -10.66 7.92 -1.04
CA VAL A 21 -11.68 7.40 -0.11
C VAL A 21 -12.53 6.32 -0.79
N LEU A 22 -13.11 6.63 -1.95
CA LEU A 22 -13.98 5.71 -2.68
C LEU A 22 -13.25 4.42 -3.10
N PRO A 23 -12.10 4.46 -3.79
CA PRO A 23 -11.37 3.24 -4.12
C PRO A 23 -10.86 2.53 -2.88
N GLY A 24 -10.53 3.26 -1.81
CA GLY A 24 -10.18 2.69 -0.51
C GLY A 24 -11.30 1.85 0.09
N LEU A 25 -12.51 2.38 0.15
CA LEU A 25 -13.68 1.67 0.68
C LEU A 25 -14.05 0.45 -0.16
N VAL A 26 -14.03 0.58 -1.50
CA VAL A 26 -14.26 -0.55 -2.41
C VAL A 26 -13.22 -1.64 -2.18
N THR A 27 -11.94 -1.28 -2.14
CA THR A 27 -10.83 -2.22 -1.92
C THR A 27 -10.96 -2.93 -0.57
N LEU A 28 -11.29 -2.19 0.49
CA LEU A 28 -11.52 -2.76 1.82
C LEU A 28 -12.71 -3.74 1.82
N ALA A 29 -13.82 -3.37 1.19
CA ALA A 29 -14.99 -4.25 1.08
C ALA A 29 -14.67 -5.55 0.33
N LEU A 30 -13.91 -5.47 -0.76
CA LEU A 30 -13.45 -6.64 -1.51
C LEU A 30 -12.54 -7.53 -0.66
N TYR A 31 -11.57 -6.96 0.06
CA TYR A 31 -10.71 -7.75 0.94
C TYR A 31 -11.48 -8.42 2.08
N LEU A 32 -12.43 -7.72 2.70
CA LEU A 32 -13.28 -8.31 3.74
C LEU A 32 -14.12 -9.47 3.18
N ARG A 33 -14.72 -9.31 2.01
CA ARG A 33 -15.47 -10.37 1.32
C ARG A 33 -14.58 -11.58 1.04
N ILE A 34 -13.37 -11.38 0.52
CA ILE A 34 -12.42 -12.47 0.25
C ILE A 34 -12.05 -13.19 1.55
N VAL A 35 -11.68 -12.47 2.62
CA VAL A 35 -11.29 -13.08 3.90
C VAL A 35 -12.44 -13.89 4.49
N LEU A 36 -13.67 -13.37 4.44
CA LEU A 36 -14.85 -14.10 4.93
C LEU A 36 -15.10 -15.37 4.12
N GLN A 37 -15.07 -15.28 2.79
CA GLN A 37 -15.28 -16.45 1.91
C GLN A 37 -14.20 -17.52 2.14
N VAL A 38 -12.94 -17.12 2.29
CA VAL A 38 -11.84 -18.07 2.57
C VAL A 38 -12.00 -18.72 3.95
N ARG A 39 -12.45 -17.95 4.97
CA ARG A 39 -12.72 -18.51 6.30
C ARG A 39 -13.86 -19.52 6.27
N LEU A 40 -14.95 -19.21 5.58
CA LEU A 40 -16.09 -20.11 5.42
C LEU A 40 -15.67 -21.38 4.65
N ALA A 41 -14.94 -21.24 3.54
CA ALA A 41 -14.44 -22.38 2.77
C ALA A 41 -13.51 -23.28 3.60
N ARG A 42 -12.60 -22.69 4.40
CA ARG A 42 -11.69 -23.46 5.28
C ARG A 42 -12.38 -24.10 6.48
N SER A 43 -13.57 -23.62 6.87
CA SER A 43 -14.37 -24.25 7.91
C SER A 43 -14.96 -25.59 7.47
N ASN A 44 -15.04 -25.85 6.16
CA ASN A 44 -15.53 -27.12 5.63
C ASN A 44 -14.40 -28.17 5.69
N PRO A 45 -14.60 -29.31 6.40
CA PRO A 45 -13.56 -30.33 6.57
C PRO A 45 -13.15 -31.03 5.26
N GLY A 46 -13.97 -30.94 4.21
CA GLY A 46 -13.66 -31.45 2.87
C GLY A 46 -12.84 -30.50 1.99
N PHE A 47 -12.53 -29.29 2.45
CA PHE A 47 -11.83 -28.29 1.64
C PHE A 47 -10.33 -28.59 1.56
N LYS A 48 -9.87 -29.04 0.40
CA LYS A 48 -8.45 -29.21 0.06
C LYS A 48 -8.03 -28.14 -0.95
N PRO A 49 -7.46 -27.00 -0.51
CA PRO A 49 -7.09 -25.94 -1.42
C PRO A 49 -5.94 -26.37 -2.35
N PRO A 50 -6.00 -26.04 -3.66
CA PRO A 50 -4.88 -26.26 -4.56
C PRO A 50 -3.68 -25.38 -4.16
N ILE A 51 -2.47 -25.78 -4.59
CA ILE A 51 -1.23 -25.07 -4.25
C ILE A 51 -1.27 -23.61 -4.75
N ALA A 52 -1.78 -23.38 -5.96
CA ALA A 52 -1.95 -22.04 -6.53
C ALA A 52 -2.79 -21.11 -5.64
N PHE A 53 -3.89 -21.63 -5.07
CA PHE A 53 -4.74 -20.86 -4.16
C PHE A 53 -3.99 -20.37 -2.93
N ASN A 54 -3.09 -21.18 -2.36
CA ASN A 54 -2.29 -20.74 -1.22
C ASN A 54 -1.29 -19.64 -1.59
N TRP A 55 -0.75 -19.65 -2.81
CA TRP A 55 0.11 -18.58 -3.31
C TRP A 55 -0.67 -17.28 -3.51
N ASP A 56 -1.81 -17.35 -4.20
CA ASP A 56 -2.68 -16.19 -4.45
C ASP A 56 -3.19 -15.59 -3.14
N TYR A 57 -3.58 -16.44 -2.19
CA TYR A 57 -4.01 -15.99 -0.86
C TYR A 57 -2.87 -15.35 -0.06
N SER A 58 -1.64 -15.87 -0.17
CA SER A 58 -0.48 -15.24 0.45
C SER A 58 -0.16 -13.88 -0.17
N LEU A 59 -0.26 -13.75 -1.49
CA LEU A 59 -0.07 -12.48 -2.20
C LEU A 59 -1.16 -11.48 -1.82
N MET A 60 -2.42 -11.91 -1.77
CA MET A 60 -3.55 -11.09 -1.33
C MET A 60 -3.35 -10.54 0.08
N LYS A 61 -2.85 -11.34 1.04
CA LYS A 61 -2.51 -10.86 2.38
C LYS A 61 -1.41 -9.80 2.36
N THR A 62 -0.35 -10.01 1.57
CA THR A 62 0.71 -9.01 1.41
C THR A 62 0.18 -7.70 0.83
N ASN A 63 -0.71 -7.77 -0.17
CA ASN A 63 -1.34 -6.60 -0.77
C ASN A 63 -2.28 -5.89 0.23
N LEU A 64 -2.97 -6.64 1.10
CA LEU A 64 -3.76 -6.08 2.20
C LEU A 64 -2.87 -5.34 3.20
N TYR A 65 -1.72 -5.88 3.58
CA TYR A 65 -0.76 -5.17 4.44
C TYR A 65 -0.24 -3.89 3.77
N SER A 66 0.07 -3.94 2.48
CA SER A 66 0.48 -2.76 1.70
C SER A 66 -0.61 -1.69 1.67
N PHE A 67 -1.87 -2.11 1.54
CA PHE A 67 -3.04 -1.24 1.61
C PHE A 67 -3.19 -0.57 2.98
N VAL A 68 -3.04 -1.33 4.08
CA VAL A 68 -3.07 -0.76 5.44
C VAL A 68 -1.93 0.25 5.64
N LEU A 69 -0.72 -0.08 5.17
CA LEU A 69 0.43 0.84 5.25
C LEU A 69 0.22 2.12 4.42
N PHE A 70 -0.47 2.04 3.28
CA PHE A 70 -0.83 3.23 2.52
C PHE A 70 -1.60 4.23 3.39
N PHE A 71 -2.65 3.79 4.08
CA PHE A 71 -3.40 4.67 4.98
C PHE A 71 -2.58 5.11 6.19
N ALA A 72 -1.78 4.22 6.79
CA ALA A 72 -0.94 4.59 7.94
C ALA A 72 0.07 5.71 7.61
N PHE A 73 0.62 5.70 6.40
CA PHE A 73 1.60 6.69 5.95
C PHE A 73 0.95 7.97 5.40
N TRP A 74 -0.21 7.85 4.72
CA TRP A 74 -0.85 8.98 4.05
C TRP A 74 -1.89 9.72 4.90
N LEU A 75 -2.56 9.06 5.86
CA LEU A 75 -3.57 9.71 6.71
C LEU A 75 -3.00 10.89 7.53
N PRO A 76 -1.83 10.78 8.19
CA PRO A 76 -1.27 11.91 8.93
C PRO A 76 -1.05 13.15 8.05
N PHE A 77 -0.53 12.94 6.84
CA PHE A 77 -0.32 14.01 5.86
C PHE A 77 -1.65 14.59 5.36
N GLY A 78 -2.64 13.74 5.07
CA GLY A 78 -3.98 14.17 4.67
C GLY A 78 -4.67 15.03 5.74
N ILE A 79 -4.57 14.64 7.02
CA ILE A 79 -5.11 15.42 8.14
C ILE A 79 -4.45 16.80 8.20
N VAL A 80 -3.12 16.86 8.10
CA VAL A 80 -2.39 18.14 8.13
C VAL A 80 -2.73 19.03 6.95
N LEU A 81 -2.93 18.47 5.75
CA LEU A 81 -3.44 19.23 4.59
C LEU A 81 -4.81 19.86 4.87
N CYS A 82 -5.75 19.10 5.46
CA CYS A 82 -7.06 19.61 5.82
C CYS A 82 -7.00 20.68 6.92
N VAL A 83 -6.12 20.52 7.91
CA VAL A 83 -5.95 21.50 9.00
C VAL A 83 -5.25 22.76 8.51
N ALA A 84 -4.21 22.63 7.68
CA ALA A 84 -3.46 23.75 7.09
C ALA A 84 -4.34 24.68 6.26
N SER A 85 -5.40 24.15 5.66
CA SER A 85 -6.42 24.94 4.97
C SER A 85 -7.19 25.89 5.89
N ARG A 86 -7.40 25.51 7.16
CA ARG A 86 -8.21 26.28 8.11
C ARG A 86 -7.36 27.07 9.12
N ARG A 87 -6.13 26.65 9.36
CA ARG A 87 -5.21 27.23 10.37
C ARG A 87 -3.77 27.21 9.85
N ARG A 88 -2.97 28.20 10.22
CA ARG A 88 -1.52 28.15 9.95
C ARG A 88 -0.88 26.99 10.71
N THR A 89 -0.27 26.08 9.97
CA THR A 89 0.50 24.95 10.50
C THR A 89 2.00 25.20 10.37
N SER A 90 2.80 24.61 11.25
CA SER A 90 4.27 24.65 11.13
C SER A 90 4.74 24.00 9.82
N ALA A 91 5.58 24.71 9.07
CA ALA A 91 6.17 24.19 7.83
C ALA A 91 6.98 22.91 8.08
N LEU A 92 7.70 22.83 9.20
CA LEU A 92 8.48 21.63 9.57
C LEU A 92 7.60 20.39 9.69
N MET A 93 6.45 20.53 10.36
CA MET A 93 5.50 19.42 10.52
C MET A 93 4.91 18.99 9.16
N PHE A 94 4.60 19.95 8.28
CA PHE A 94 4.11 19.67 6.95
C PHE A 94 5.10 18.85 6.11
N TYR A 95 6.36 19.28 6.05
CA TYR A 95 7.40 18.61 5.27
C TYR A 95 7.74 17.22 5.83
N ASN A 96 7.83 17.07 7.16
CA ASN A 96 8.12 15.77 7.76
C ASN A 96 7.03 14.73 7.44
N LEU A 97 5.75 15.12 7.47
CA LEU A 97 4.65 14.24 7.12
C LEU A 97 4.57 13.96 5.61
N ALA A 98 4.93 14.92 4.78
CA ALA A 98 5.07 14.70 3.34
C ALA A 98 6.16 13.64 3.05
N TRP A 99 7.32 13.77 3.70
CA TRP A 99 8.40 12.78 3.60
C TRP A 99 7.99 11.41 4.10
N LEU A 100 7.24 11.35 5.22
CA LEU A 100 6.67 10.10 5.71
C LEU A 100 5.78 9.48 4.63
N ALA A 101 4.80 10.21 4.08
CA ALA A 101 3.89 9.71 3.06
C ALA A 101 4.63 9.16 1.81
N LEU A 102 5.68 9.85 1.36
CA LEU A 102 6.52 9.42 0.24
C LEU A 102 7.36 8.17 0.57
N GLY A 103 7.81 8.03 1.81
CA GLY A 103 8.58 6.89 2.30
C GLY A 103 7.85 5.54 2.17
N LYS A 104 6.51 5.55 2.06
CA LYS A 104 5.70 4.34 1.82
C LYS A 104 6.18 3.54 0.61
N SER A 105 6.65 4.21 -0.45
CA SER A 105 7.15 3.56 -1.66
C SER A 105 8.36 2.66 -1.38
N CYS A 106 9.24 3.09 -0.47
CA CYS A 106 10.42 2.32 -0.09
C CYS A 106 10.07 1.13 0.81
N VAL A 107 9.13 1.33 1.74
CA VAL A 107 8.68 0.29 2.68
C VAL A 107 7.99 -0.86 1.96
N ASN A 108 7.32 -0.58 0.84
CA ASN A 108 6.57 -1.60 0.11
C ASN A 108 7.46 -2.75 -0.37
N ASN A 109 8.63 -2.46 -0.93
CA ASN A 109 9.57 -3.49 -1.38
C ASN A 109 10.02 -4.40 -0.22
N ILE A 110 10.31 -3.81 0.94
CA ILE A 110 10.67 -4.54 2.16
C ILE A 110 9.50 -5.45 2.59
N LEU A 111 8.27 -4.93 2.57
CA LEU A 111 7.07 -5.71 2.89
C LEU A 111 6.93 -6.94 1.98
N TYR A 112 7.09 -6.78 0.67
CA TYR A 112 7.02 -7.92 -0.26
C TYR A 112 8.13 -8.94 -0.01
N CYS A 113 9.35 -8.51 0.31
CA CYS A 113 10.45 -9.41 0.69
C CYS A 113 10.14 -10.23 1.96
N VAL A 114 9.52 -9.60 2.97
CA VAL A 114 9.23 -10.27 4.25
C VAL A 114 8.00 -11.17 4.13
N CYS A 115 6.93 -10.66 3.53
CA CYS A 115 5.60 -11.30 3.54
C CYS A 115 5.35 -12.27 2.38
N ASN A 116 6.13 -12.20 1.30
CA ASN A 116 5.95 -13.09 0.15
C ASN A 116 7.23 -13.88 -0.16
N ARG A 117 7.15 -15.21 0.01
CA ARG A 117 8.27 -16.14 -0.23
C ARG A 117 8.75 -16.11 -1.67
N HIS A 118 7.86 -15.96 -2.65
CA HIS A 118 8.23 -15.93 -4.06
C HIS A 118 9.04 -14.68 -4.40
N PHE A 119 8.61 -13.51 -3.89
CA PHE A 119 9.39 -12.28 -4.01
C PHE A 119 10.74 -12.42 -3.31
N ARG A 120 10.78 -12.95 -2.09
CA ARG A 120 12.04 -13.18 -1.37
C ARG A 120 13.01 -14.05 -2.16
N ASN A 121 12.53 -15.15 -2.72
CA ASN A 121 13.35 -16.05 -3.52
C ASN A 121 13.89 -15.34 -4.79
N ALA A 122 13.06 -14.53 -5.45
CA ALA A 122 13.50 -13.75 -6.60
C ALA A 122 14.60 -12.73 -6.22
N TYR A 123 14.45 -12.04 -5.09
CA TYR A 123 15.48 -11.13 -4.57
C TYR A 123 16.78 -11.87 -4.24
N ILE A 124 16.71 -13.02 -3.54
CA ILE A 124 17.89 -13.83 -3.23
C ILE A 124 18.60 -14.28 -4.52
N ASN A 125 17.85 -14.75 -5.51
CA ASN A 125 18.42 -15.16 -6.80
C ASN A 125 19.05 -13.99 -7.54
N LEU A 126 18.45 -12.80 -7.48
CA LEU A 126 19.02 -11.59 -8.06
C LEU A 126 20.32 -11.19 -7.37
N PHE A 127 20.37 -11.19 -6.04
CA PHE A 127 21.61 -10.93 -5.29
C PHE A 127 22.68 -11.99 -5.58
N HIS A 128 22.31 -13.27 -5.65
CA HIS A 128 23.24 -14.33 -6.02
C HIS A 128 23.76 -14.15 -7.46
N TYR A 129 22.90 -13.75 -8.39
CA TYR A 129 23.31 -13.47 -9.76
C TYR A 129 24.27 -12.27 -9.84
N CYS A 130 23.94 -11.16 -9.19
CA CYS A 130 24.74 -9.94 -9.24
C CYS A 130 26.04 -10.02 -8.43
N CYS A 131 26.06 -10.76 -7.31
CA CYS A 131 27.19 -10.80 -6.39
C CYS A 131 28.05 -12.06 -6.53
N CYS A 132 27.47 -13.19 -6.95
CA CYS A 132 28.17 -14.48 -7.00
C CYS A 132 28.39 -15.01 -8.43
N LYS A 133 27.73 -14.44 -9.45
CA LYS A 133 27.99 -14.78 -10.86
C LYS A 133 28.96 -13.76 -11.47
N THR A 134 30.26 -14.03 -11.35
CA THR A 134 31.36 -13.17 -11.83
C THR A 134 31.66 -13.29 -13.33
N THR A 135 30.93 -14.14 -14.07
CA THR A 135 31.09 -14.29 -15.52
C THR A 135 29.73 -14.29 -16.23
N VAL A 136 29.42 -13.17 -16.89
CA VAL A 136 28.49 -13.13 -18.02
C VAL A 136 29.33 -13.43 -19.27
N THR A 137 29.44 -14.71 -19.64
CA THR A 137 29.84 -15.07 -21.00
C THR A 137 28.69 -14.66 -21.91
N PHE A 138 28.87 -13.53 -22.61
CA PHE A 138 28.19 -13.30 -23.87
C PHE A 138 28.79 -14.29 -24.88
N SER A 139 28.15 -15.44 -25.06
CA SER A 139 28.44 -16.37 -26.17
C SER A 139 27.32 -16.28 -27.18
#